data_AF-A0A3L7DCA0-F1
#
_entry.id   AF-A0A3L7DCA0-F1
#
_cell.length_a   1.000
_cell.length_b   1.000
_cell.length_c   1.000
_cell.angle_alpha   90.00
_cell.angle_beta   90.00
_cell.angle_gamma   90.00
#
_symmetry.space_group_name_H-M   'P 1'
#
loop_
_entity.id
_entity.type
_entity.pdbx_description
1 polymer ?
#
loop_
_entity_poly.entity_id
_entity_poly.type
_entity_poly.pdbx_seq_one_letter_code
_entity_poly.pdbx_strand_id
1 'polypeptide(L)'
;MATIQFEIKKRIATLSSSPKGWNKELNLVSWNGYPPKYDIRDWDASHAKMGKGVTLSEAEAKELYYALKQLFEKNSSENSSIQNGDWRKRIDEWTENSPLFIQQIKNVLIFMNEKGYPVEKQRQLLTGIQSASSEEALQYEIESISSIYPSFHREFIILVRKLEPEELERLFLYICHR
;
A
#
# COMPACT_ATOMS: atom_id res chain seq x y z
N MET A 1 -37.01 -20.03 22.57
CA MET A 1 -35.72 -19.39 22.22
C MET A 1 -35.92 -17.89 22.34
N ALA A 2 -35.05 -17.18 23.04
CA ALA A 2 -35.14 -15.72 23.13
C ALA A 2 -34.80 -15.09 21.77
N THR A 3 -35.64 -14.17 21.29
CA THR A 3 -35.37 -13.41 20.08
C THR A 3 -34.17 -12.50 20.34
N ILE A 4 -33.10 -12.66 19.56
CA ILE A 4 -31.94 -11.77 19.64
C ILE A 4 -32.34 -10.43 19.02
N GLN A 5 -32.28 -9.37 19.83
CA GLN A 5 -32.46 -8.00 19.36
C GLN A 5 -31.09 -7.41 19.03
N PHE A 6 -31.02 -6.58 17.98
CA PHE A 6 -29.78 -5.90 17.62
C PHE A 6 -30.06 -4.52 17.06
N GLU A 7 -29.09 -3.64 17.20
CA GLU A 7 -29.12 -2.30 16.62
C GLU A 7 -27.73 -1.97 16.05
N ILE A 8 -27.68 -1.68 14.75
CA ILE A 8 -26.45 -1.24 14.08
C ILE A 8 -26.26 0.25 14.39
N LYS A 9 -25.35 0.55 15.31
CA LYS A 9 -25.02 1.93 15.73
C LYS A 9 -24.18 2.66 14.70
N LYS A 10 -23.29 1.96 14.00
CA LYS A 10 -22.44 2.53 12.95
C LYS A 10 -22.08 1.49 11.89
N ARG A 11 -22.16 1.88 10.63
CA ARG A 11 -21.60 1.10 9.51
C ARG A 11 -20.17 1.57 9.25
N ILE A 12 -19.21 0.65 9.25
CA ILE A 12 -17.79 0.99 9.15
C ILE A 12 -17.25 0.65 7.77
N ALA A 13 -17.39 -0.60 7.34
CA ALA A 13 -16.89 -1.03 6.03
C ALA A 13 -17.63 -2.26 5.51
N THR A 14 -17.76 -2.36 4.19
CA THR A 14 -18.11 -3.59 3.50
C THR A 14 -16.82 -4.30 3.09
N LEU A 15 -16.60 -5.52 3.61
CA LEU A 15 -15.41 -6.32 3.35
C LEU A 15 -15.53 -7.13 2.07
N SER A 16 -16.73 -7.61 1.76
CA SER A 16 -17.03 -8.29 0.49
C SER A 16 -18.53 -8.30 0.21
N SER A 17 -18.88 -8.51 -1.06
CA SER A 17 -20.27 -8.60 -1.52
C SER A 17 -20.47 -9.90 -2.31
N SER A 18 -21.59 -10.57 -2.04
CA SER A 18 -22.01 -11.79 -2.72
C SER A 18 -22.95 -11.46 -3.88
N PRO A 19 -22.90 -12.21 -5.00
CA PRO A 19 -23.90 -12.10 -6.08
C PRO A 19 -25.34 -12.31 -5.62
N LYS A 20 -25.54 -12.96 -4.46
CA LYS A 20 -26.85 -13.19 -3.85
C LYS A 20 -27.35 -12.02 -2.99
N GLY A 21 -26.67 -10.87 -3.02
CA GLY A 21 -27.04 -9.66 -2.29
C GLY A 21 -26.71 -9.68 -0.80
N TRP A 22 -25.81 -10.56 -0.37
CA TRP A 22 -25.29 -10.60 0.99
C TRP A 22 -23.95 -9.88 1.07
N ASN A 23 -23.77 -9.05 2.09
CA ASN A 23 -22.54 -8.30 2.31
C ASN A 23 -21.88 -8.74 3.61
N LYS A 24 -20.59 -9.06 3.54
CA LYS A 24 -19.77 -9.18 4.74
C LYS A 24 -19.37 -7.78 5.17
N GLU A 25 -19.75 -7.38 6.38
CA GLU A 25 -19.55 -6.01 6.85
C GLU A 25 -18.87 -6.00 8.21
N LEU A 26 -18.07 -4.95 8.44
CA LEU A 26 -17.63 -4.51 9.76
C LEU A 26 -18.55 -3.38 10.21
N ASN A 27 -19.23 -3.59 11.34
CA ASN A 27 -20.17 -2.65 11.93
C ASN A 27 -19.92 -2.49 13.43
N LEU A 28 -20.48 -1.43 14.02
CA LEU A 28 -20.62 -1.29 15.46
C LEU A 28 -22.06 -1.64 15.84
N VAL A 29 -22.26 -2.71 16.61
CA VAL A 29 -23.59 -3.30 16.88
C VAL A 29 -23.83 -3.43 18.38
N SER A 30 -25.00 -2.97 18.82
CA SER A 30 -25.52 -3.24 20.16
C SER A 30 -26.40 -4.49 20.09
N TRP A 31 -26.06 -5.50 20.90
CA TRP A 31 -26.83 -6.75 20.99
C TRP A 31 -27.67 -6.71 22.26
N ASN A 32 -28.97 -6.97 22.16
CA ASN A 32 -29.92 -7.01 23.28
C ASN A 32 -29.82 -5.79 24.22
N GLY A 33 -29.53 -4.60 23.68
CA GLY A 33 -29.37 -3.37 24.45
C GLY A 33 -28.04 -3.24 25.22
N TYR A 34 -27.11 -4.19 25.10
CA TYR A 34 -25.78 -4.08 25.69
C TYR A 34 -24.91 -3.03 24.98
N PRO A 35 -23.85 -2.53 25.64
CA PRO A 35 -22.91 -1.60 25.02
C PRO A 35 -22.43 -2.09 23.65
N PRO A 36 -22.38 -1.20 22.65
CA PRO A 36 -22.10 -1.60 21.29
C PRO A 36 -20.66 -2.07 21.13
N LYS A 37 -20.47 -3.12 20.33
CA LYS A 37 -19.18 -3.76 20.06
C LYS A 37 -18.92 -3.82 18.56
N TYR A 38 -17.66 -4.03 18.18
CA TYR A 38 -17.30 -4.27 16.79
C TYR A 38 -17.82 -5.65 16.38
N ASP A 39 -18.36 -5.75 15.17
CA ASP A 39 -18.94 -7.01 14.71
C ASP A 39 -18.67 -7.17 13.22
N ILE A 40 -18.16 -8.35 12.86
CA ILE A 40 -17.90 -8.75 11.47
C ILE A 40 -18.84 -9.90 11.15
N ARG A 41 -19.81 -9.66 10.26
CA ARG A 41 -20.74 -10.70 9.83
C ARG A 41 -21.33 -10.44 8.45
N ASP A 42 -21.98 -11.47 7.93
CA ASP A 42 -22.77 -11.36 6.70
C ASP A 42 -24.16 -10.80 7.02
N TRP A 43 -24.58 -9.80 6.25
CA TRP A 43 -25.90 -9.18 6.29
C TRP A 43 -26.59 -9.33 4.94
N ASP A 44 -27.91 -9.51 4.94
CA ASP A 44 -28.69 -9.38 3.71
C ASP A 44 -28.80 -7.90 3.30
N ALA A 45 -29.23 -7.64 2.06
CA ALA A 45 -29.35 -6.28 1.53
C ALA A 45 -30.24 -5.35 2.38
N SER A 46 -31.17 -5.91 3.16
CA SER A 46 -32.07 -5.14 4.03
C SER A 46 -31.64 -5.06 5.51
N HIS A 47 -30.55 -5.73 5.89
CA HIS A 47 -30.08 -5.91 7.27
C HIS A 47 -31.14 -6.51 8.22
N ALA A 48 -32.15 -7.20 7.67
CA ALA A 48 -33.17 -7.90 8.44
C ALA A 48 -32.72 -9.30 8.88
N LYS A 49 -31.79 -9.90 8.12
CA LYS A 49 -31.21 -11.21 8.39
C LYS A 49 -29.70 -11.09 8.50
N MET A 50 -29.17 -11.86 9.45
CA MET A 50 -27.75 -11.95 9.72
C MET A 50 -27.27 -13.39 9.54
N GLY A 51 -26.09 -13.53 8.95
CA GLY A 51 -25.38 -14.78 8.79
C GLY A 51 -24.44 -15.05 9.96
N LYS A 52 -23.48 -15.95 9.73
CA LYS A 52 -22.41 -16.24 10.68
C LYS A 52 -21.47 -15.04 10.79
N GLY A 53 -20.93 -14.83 11.98
CA GLY A 53 -20.00 -13.73 12.25
C GLY A 53 -19.37 -13.82 13.62
N VAL A 54 -18.62 -12.78 13.96
CA VAL A 54 -17.91 -12.65 15.23
C VAL A 54 -18.10 -11.25 15.77
N THR A 55 -18.32 -11.16 17.09
CA THR A 55 -18.34 -9.90 17.84
C THR A 55 -17.03 -9.75 18.58
N LEU A 56 -16.41 -8.58 18.48
CA LEU A 56 -15.13 -8.22 19.05
C LEU A 56 -15.32 -7.06 20.03
N SER A 57 -14.75 -7.19 21.22
CA SER A 57 -14.49 -6.05 22.09
C SER A 57 -13.55 -5.05 21.42
N GLU A 58 -13.48 -3.83 21.95
CA GLU A 58 -12.52 -2.83 21.46
C GLU A 58 -11.07 -3.31 21.56
N ALA A 59 -10.72 -4.04 22.63
CA ALA A 59 -9.38 -4.60 22.80
C ALA A 59 -9.07 -5.64 21.72
N GLU A 60 -9.97 -6.59 21.50
CA GLU A 60 -9.81 -7.63 20.45
C GLU A 60 -9.73 -7.01 19.05
N ALA A 61 -10.53 -5.97 18.77
CA ALA A 61 -10.49 -5.27 17.49
C ALA A 61 -9.15 -4.53 17.28
N LYS A 62 -8.58 -3.94 18.33
CA LYS A 62 -7.24 -3.32 18.29
C LYS A 62 -6.15 -4.35 18.04
N GLU A 63 -6.17 -5.48 18.72
CA GLU A 63 -5.21 -6.57 18.50
C GLU A 63 -5.33 -7.14 17.08
N LEU A 64 -6.55 -7.34 16.58
CA LEU A 64 -6.77 -7.74 15.19
C LEU A 64 -6.19 -6.73 14.21
N TYR A 65 -6.41 -5.44 14.44
CA TYR A 65 -5.84 -4.38 13.61
C TYR A 65 -4.31 -4.44 13.60
N TYR A 66 -3.67 -4.55 14.77
CA TYR A 66 -2.21 -4.62 14.85
C TYR A 66 -1.64 -5.87 14.18
N ALA A 67 -2.28 -7.02 14.36
CA ALA A 67 -1.89 -8.27 13.71
C ALA A 67 -2.01 -8.18 12.17
N LEU A 68 -3.12 -7.64 11.67
CA LEU A 68 -3.32 -7.44 10.22
C LEU A 68 -2.34 -6.41 9.66
N LYS A 69 -2.14 -5.28 10.36
CA LYS A 69 -1.17 -4.26 9.97
C LYS A 69 0.23 -4.87 9.89
N GLN A 70 0.65 -5.61 10.92
CA GLN A 70 1.93 -6.31 10.90
C GLN A 70 1.99 -7.30 9.75
N LEU A 71 0.96 -8.09 9.47
CA LEU A 71 0.96 -9.04 8.36
C LEU A 71 1.15 -8.34 7.01
N PHE A 72 0.42 -7.26 6.73
CA PHE A 72 0.51 -6.55 5.45
C PHE A 72 1.82 -5.73 5.33
N GLU A 73 2.29 -5.13 6.42
CA GLU A 73 3.57 -4.41 6.45
C GLU A 73 4.78 -5.38 6.45
N LYS A 74 4.67 -6.54 7.09
CA LYS A 74 5.69 -7.61 7.08
C LYS A 74 5.75 -8.32 5.74
N ASN A 75 4.63 -8.51 5.03
CA ASN A 75 4.66 -8.93 3.62
C ASN A 75 5.31 -7.88 2.70
N SER A 76 5.48 -6.63 3.15
CA SER A 76 6.28 -5.63 2.45
C SER A 76 7.80 -5.88 2.63
N SER A 77 8.20 -6.55 3.71
CA SER A 77 9.59 -6.90 4.04
C SER A 77 9.97 -8.39 3.86
N GLU A 78 9.01 -9.32 3.89
CA GLU A 78 9.17 -10.79 3.75
C GLU A 78 8.69 -11.35 2.40
N ASN A 79 8.26 -10.50 1.46
CA ASN A 79 8.40 -10.78 0.02
C ASN A 79 9.88 -10.65 -0.39
N SER A 80 10.72 -11.39 0.34
CA SER A 80 12.14 -11.68 0.14
C SER A 80 12.25 -13.13 -0.36
N SER A 81 11.47 -13.42 -1.39
CA SER A 81 11.64 -14.56 -2.30
C SER A 81 11.10 -14.13 -3.67
N ILE A 82 11.79 -13.15 -4.24
CA ILE A 82 11.69 -12.78 -5.65
C ILE A 82 12.02 -14.03 -6.45
N GLN A 83 11.01 -14.76 -6.93
CA GLN A 83 11.16 -15.37 -8.23
C GLN A 83 10.93 -14.25 -9.24
N ASN A 84 11.94 -13.96 -10.06
CA ASN A 84 11.91 -13.14 -11.27
C ASN A 84 10.48 -12.89 -11.77
N GLY A 85 9.96 -11.69 -11.51
CA GLY A 85 8.52 -11.41 -11.63
C GLY A 85 8.19 -9.99 -12.08
N ASP A 86 9.09 -9.40 -12.87
CA ASP A 86 8.92 -8.25 -13.74
C ASP A 86 8.52 -6.93 -13.07
N TRP A 87 9.51 -6.24 -12.48
CA TRP A 87 9.38 -4.83 -12.12
C TRP A 87 8.86 -3.98 -13.30
N ARG A 88 9.01 -4.42 -14.57
CA ARG A 88 8.40 -3.77 -15.74
C ARG A 88 6.89 -3.65 -15.63
N LYS A 89 6.18 -4.71 -15.21
CA LYS A 89 4.73 -4.65 -15.01
C LYS A 89 4.35 -3.58 -13.99
N ARG A 90 5.14 -3.47 -12.92
CA ARG A 90 4.91 -2.45 -11.89
C ARG A 90 5.15 -1.04 -12.42
N ILE A 91 6.21 -0.85 -13.21
CA ILE A 91 6.46 0.43 -13.90
C ILE A 91 5.35 0.75 -14.90
N ASP A 92 4.83 -0.24 -15.63
CA ASP A 92 3.73 -0.06 -16.59
C ASP A 92 2.44 0.35 -15.88
N GLU A 93 2.08 -0.33 -14.79
CA GLU A 93 0.96 0.05 -13.94
C GLU A 93 1.11 1.47 -13.40
N TRP A 94 2.31 1.87 -12.96
CA TRP A 94 2.55 3.25 -12.52
C TRP A 94 2.48 4.26 -13.67
N THR A 95 2.91 3.88 -14.86
CA THR A 95 2.83 4.73 -16.06
C THR A 95 1.37 5.01 -16.44
N GLU A 96 0.50 4.02 -16.31
CA GLU A 96 -0.93 4.17 -16.57
C GLU A 96 -1.65 4.98 -15.49
N ASN A 97 -1.37 4.71 -14.22
CA ASN A 97 -2.08 5.32 -13.09
C ASN A 97 -1.53 6.69 -12.68
N SER A 98 -0.23 6.94 -12.90
CA SER A 98 0.47 8.16 -12.52
C SER A 98 1.60 8.49 -13.50
N PRO A 99 1.27 8.87 -14.75
CA PRO A 99 2.28 9.13 -15.79
C PRO A 99 3.25 10.24 -15.38
N LEU A 100 2.77 11.25 -14.66
CA LEU A 100 3.62 12.34 -14.17
C LEU A 100 4.64 11.86 -13.14
N PHE A 101 4.31 10.90 -12.27
CA PHE A 101 5.29 10.34 -11.34
C PHE A 101 6.44 9.66 -12.10
N ILE A 102 6.11 8.79 -13.07
CA ILE A 102 7.13 8.13 -13.90
C ILE A 102 7.97 9.13 -14.68
N GLN A 103 7.35 10.18 -15.24
CA GLN A 103 8.06 11.23 -15.94
C GLN A 103 9.04 11.98 -15.02
N GLN A 104 8.66 12.28 -13.77
CA GLN A 104 9.54 12.93 -12.81
C GLN A 104 10.72 12.04 -12.42
N ILE A 105 10.48 10.75 -12.16
CA ILE A 105 11.55 9.78 -11.90
C ILE A 105 12.48 9.66 -13.11
N LYS A 106 11.94 9.62 -14.33
CA LYS A 106 12.71 9.63 -15.57
C LYS A 106 13.63 10.84 -15.68
N ASN A 107 13.12 12.04 -15.41
CA ASN A 107 13.93 13.27 -15.46
C ASN A 107 15.13 13.20 -14.52
N VAL A 108 14.89 12.75 -13.28
CA VAL A 108 15.93 12.54 -12.27
C VAL A 108 16.97 11.52 -12.74
N LEU A 109 16.54 10.38 -13.31
CA LEU A 109 17.44 9.36 -13.85
C LEU A 109 18.27 9.86 -15.04
N ILE A 110 17.66 10.60 -15.97
CA ILE A 110 18.36 11.20 -17.11
C ILE A 110 19.45 12.15 -16.62
N PHE A 111 19.13 13.05 -15.68
CA PHE A 111 20.12 13.96 -15.09
C PHE A 111 21.30 13.19 -14.48
N MET A 112 21.04 12.14 -13.71
CA MET A 112 22.11 11.35 -13.10
C MET A 112 22.97 10.61 -14.14
N ASN A 113 22.37 10.15 -15.24
CA ASN A 113 23.09 9.55 -16.37
C ASN A 113 23.97 10.56 -17.10
N GLU A 114 23.49 11.78 -17.34
CA GLU A 114 24.27 12.87 -17.94
C GLU A 114 25.47 13.28 -17.05
N LYS A 115 25.32 13.17 -15.73
CA LYS A 115 26.42 13.36 -14.77
C LYS A 115 27.38 12.17 -14.69
N GLY A 116 27.09 11.06 -15.37
CA GLY A 116 27.90 9.85 -15.35
C GLY A 116 27.91 9.15 -14.00
N TYR A 117 26.84 9.28 -13.21
CA TYR A 117 26.78 8.62 -11.89
C TYR A 117 26.58 7.11 -12.04
N PRO A 118 27.39 6.28 -11.37
CA PRO A 118 27.22 4.83 -11.39
C PRO A 118 25.92 4.44 -10.68
N VAL A 119 25.35 3.28 -11.03
CA VAL A 119 24.03 2.83 -10.53
C VAL A 119 23.92 2.83 -9.00
N GLU A 120 24.99 2.48 -8.28
CA GLU A 120 25.00 2.52 -6.81
C GLU A 120 24.94 3.95 -6.26
N LYS A 121 25.61 4.91 -6.91
CA LYS A 121 25.50 6.31 -6.53
C LYS A 121 24.08 6.83 -6.79
N GLN A 122 23.47 6.44 -7.91
CA GLN A 122 22.08 6.76 -8.22
C GLN A 122 21.12 6.19 -7.15
N ARG A 123 21.32 4.94 -6.74
CA ARG A 123 20.59 4.30 -5.63
C ARG A 123 20.74 5.11 -4.34
N GLN A 124 21.95 5.49 -3.98
CA GLN A 124 22.22 6.24 -2.74
C GLN A 124 21.54 7.62 -2.72
N LEU A 125 21.57 8.34 -3.84
CA LEU A 125 20.90 9.62 -4.01
C LEU A 125 19.38 9.48 -3.89
N LEU A 126 18.78 8.54 -4.64
CA LEU A 126 17.34 8.29 -4.59
C LEU A 126 16.85 7.86 -3.20
N THR A 127 17.66 7.09 -2.47
CA THR A 127 17.28 6.53 -1.17
C THR A 127 17.59 7.46 0.01
N GLY A 128 18.20 8.62 -0.24
CA GLY A 128 18.57 9.62 0.77
C GLY A 128 19.75 9.22 1.67
N ILE A 129 20.62 8.32 1.21
CA ILE A 129 21.76 7.81 2.00
C ILE A 129 23.00 8.69 1.85
N GLN A 130 23.10 9.47 0.77
CA GLN A 130 24.24 10.35 0.52
C GLN A 130 23.77 11.62 -0.19
N SER A 131 24.04 12.79 0.38
CA SER A 131 23.96 14.06 -0.33
C SER A 131 25.30 14.78 -0.17
N ALA A 132 26.03 14.97 -1.28
CA ALA A 132 27.12 15.94 -1.31
C ALA A 132 26.52 17.33 -1.58
N SER A 133 27.19 18.40 -1.13
CA SER A 133 26.76 19.79 -1.35
C SER A 133 26.60 20.16 -2.83
N SER A 134 27.20 19.41 -3.76
CA SER A 134 27.04 19.61 -5.20
C SER A 134 25.73 19.08 -5.79
N GLU A 135 24.92 18.36 -5.00
CA GLU A 135 23.72 17.64 -5.47
C GLU A 135 22.42 18.16 -4.83
N GLU A 136 22.46 19.33 -4.17
CA GLU A 136 21.31 19.93 -3.46
C GLU A 136 20.08 20.11 -4.35
N ALA A 137 20.25 20.58 -5.60
CA ALA A 137 19.13 20.77 -6.52
C ALA A 137 18.41 19.46 -6.86
N LEU A 138 19.18 18.38 -7.05
CA LEU A 138 18.64 17.04 -7.29
C LEU A 138 17.90 16.51 -6.06
N GLN A 139 18.46 16.76 -4.87
CA GLN A 139 17.85 16.37 -3.61
C GLN A 139 16.48 17.06 -3.40
N TYR A 140 16.38 18.37 -3.68
CA TYR A 140 15.10 19.08 -3.62
C TYR A 140 14.07 18.52 -4.61
N GLU A 141 14.50 18.12 -5.81
CA GLU A 141 13.61 17.51 -6.80
C GLU A 141 13.09 16.15 -6.31
N ILE A 142 13.95 15.30 -5.77
CA ILE A 142 13.57 14.00 -5.17
C ILE A 142 12.62 14.21 -3.98
N GLU A 143 12.90 15.18 -3.10
CA GLU A 143 12.04 15.52 -1.96
C GLU A 143 10.67 16.02 -2.42
N SER A 144 10.63 16.86 -3.45
CA SER A 144 9.39 17.32 -4.08
C SER A 144 8.57 16.15 -4.61
N ILE A 145 9.19 15.22 -5.34
CA ILE A 145 8.53 14.00 -5.85
C ILE A 145 7.98 13.17 -4.68
N SER A 146 8.75 13.01 -3.61
CA SER A 146 8.33 12.25 -2.42
C SER A 146 7.11 12.87 -1.73
N SER A 147 7.01 14.20 -1.75
CA SER A 147 5.90 14.95 -1.17
C SER A 147 4.63 14.87 -2.03
N ILE A 148 4.79 14.96 -3.35
CA ILE A 148 3.65 14.92 -4.30
C ILE A 148 3.11 13.50 -4.47
N TYR A 149 3.97 12.47 -4.45
CA TYR A 149 3.61 11.08 -4.73
C TYR A 149 4.06 10.13 -3.60
N PRO A 150 3.61 10.31 -2.35
CA PRO A 150 4.17 9.59 -1.19
C PRO A 150 4.06 8.07 -1.30
N SER A 151 2.93 7.56 -1.81
CA SER A 151 2.72 6.12 -1.97
C SER A 151 3.61 5.52 -3.06
N PHE A 152 3.59 6.11 -4.27
CA PHE A 152 4.40 5.63 -5.39
C PHE A 152 5.90 5.77 -5.12
N HIS A 153 6.31 6.89 -4.53
CA HIS A 153 7.70 7.12 -4.13
C HIS A 153 8.16 6.07 -3.10
N ARG A 154 7.36 5.79 -2.06
CA ARG A 154 7.70 4.76 -1.07
C ARG A 154 7.92 3.40 -1.72
N GLU A 155 7.04 2.99 -2.62
CA GLU A 155 7.18 1.72 -3.32
C GLU A 155 8.38 1.68 -4.26
N PHE A 156 8.63 2.77 -5.01
CA PHE A 156 9.80 2.92 -5.86
C PHE A 156 11.10 2.78 -5.05
N ILE A 157 11.20 3.43 -3.90
CA ILE A 157 12.37 3.31 -3.02
C ILE A 157 12.54 1.90 -2.47
N ILE A 158 11.44 1.20 -2.12
CA ILE A 158 11.50 -0.20 -1.70
C ILE A 158 12.06 -1.07 -2.83
N LEU A 159 11.62 -0.85 -4.07
CA LEU A 159 12.08 -1.58 -5.24
C LEU A 159 13.57 -1.31 -5.52
N VAL A 160 13.98 -0.04 -5.55
CA VAL A 160 15.37 0.40 -5.77
C VAL A 160 16.35 -0.15 -4.73
N ARG A 161 15.92 -0.29 -3.47
CA ARG A 161 16.73 -0.86 -2.37
C ARG A 161 16.88 -2.38 -2.45
N LYS A 162 15.93 -3.09 -3.08
CA LYS A 162 15.88 -4.55 -3.10
C LYS A 162 16.54 -5.19 -4.32
N LEU A 163 16.59 -4.48 -5.45
CA LEU A 163 17.14 -5.04 -6.68
C LEU A 163 18.67 -5.13 -6.63
N GLU A 164 19.20 -6.23 -7.13
CA GLU A 164 20.64 -6.37 -7.40
C GLU A 164 21.09 -5.31 -8.44
N PRO A 165 22.37 -4.89 -8.44
CA PRO A 165 22.84 -3.79 -9.29
C PRO A 165 22.50 -3.97 -10.78
N GLU A 166 22.65 -5.19 -11.30
CA GLU A 166 22.38 -5.52 -12.71
C GLU A 166 20.89 -5.40 -13.08
N GLU A 167 19.99 -5.77 -12.16
CA GLU A 167 18.56 -5.60 -12.37
C GLU A 167 18.12 -4.15 -12.19
N LEU A 168 18.77 -3.43 -11.28
CA LEU A 168 18.54 -2.02 -11.05
C LEU A 168 18.91 -1.17 -12.28
N GLU A 169 20.04 -1.47 -12.92
CA GLU A 169 20.41 -0.84 -14.20
C GLU A 169 19.34 -1.06 -15.27
N ARG A 170 18.83 -2.30 -15.39
CA ARG A 170 17.75 -2.61 -16.34
C ARG A 170 16.48 -1.86 -16.02
N LEU A 171 16.14 -1.71 -14.73
CA LEU A 171 15.00 -0.93 -14.28
C LEU A 171 15.13 0.54 -14.66
N PHE A 172 16.26 1.17 -14.34
CA PHE A 172 16.50 2.58 -14.67
C PHE A 172 16.48 2.82 -16.16
N LEU A 173 17.13 1.96 -16.95
CA LEU A 173 17.08 2.02 -18.41
C LEU A 173 15.65 1.95 -18.91
N TYR A 174 14.83 1.05 -18.39
CA TYR A 174 13.45 0.91 -18.82
C TYR A 174 12.59 2.12 -18.52
N ILE A 175 12.73 2.71 -17.33
CA ILE A 175 12.04 3.97 -16.99
C ILE A 175 12.48 5.09 -17.94
N CYS A 176 13.77 5.18 -18.28
CA CYS A 176 14.25 6.18 -19.23
C CYS A 176 13.66 6.04 -20.65
N HIS A 177 13.25 4.83 -21.05
CA HIS A 177 12.65 4.56 -22.36
C HIS A 177 11.12 4.71 -22.40
N ARG A 178 10.46 4.90 -21.25
CA ARG A 178 9.02 5.21 -21.16
C ARG A 178 8.78 6.71 -21.33
#